data_AF-A0A7S2Q8J0-F1
#
_entry.id   AF-A0A7S2Q8J0-F1
#
_cell.length_a   1.000
_cell.length_b   1.000
_cell.length_c   1.000
_cell.angle_alpha   90.00
_cell.angle_beta   90.00
_cell.angle_gamma   90.00
#
_symmetry.space_group_name_H-M   'P 1'
#
loop_
_entity.id
_entity.type
_entity.pdbx_description
1 polymer ?
#
loop_
_entity_poly.entity_id
_entity_poly.type
_entity_poly.pdbx_seq_one_letter_code
_entity_poly.pdbx_strand_id
1 'polypeptide(L)'
;IWCVYEAYLAYSWHKPIFTATRPVRGTMIASFAVCVRFAVFFAVGYYLIHVGVRDRFESVYLLCVAPLVILSLFCNQPLARILINEVGIVSCAFLYGDGAGTAADEHDRKAVAYYLAMSLGLCSFFACREADRVWSKHAEAEAAELRMGFTGRLQDAASSV
;
A
#
# COMPACT_ATOMS: atom_id res chain seq x y z
N ILE A 1 -12.82 -16.53 -13.67
CA ILE A 1 -13.24 -17.04 -15.01
C ILE A 1 -14.70 -17.48 -14.99
N TRP A 2 -15.10 -18.41 -14.10
CA TRP A 2 -16.49 -18.87 -13.98
C TRP A 2 -17.54 -17.74 -13.83
N CYS A 3 -17.34 -16.82 -12.89
CA CYS A 3 -18.30 -15.73 -12.67
C CYS A 3 -18.45 -14.80 -13.88
N VAL A 4 -17.39 -14.63 -14.68
CA VAL A 4 -17.42 -13.82 -15.91
C VAL A 4 -18.23 -14.52 -17.00
N TYR A 5 -18.07 -15.85 -17.12
CA TYR A 5 -18.84 -16.66 -18.05
C TYR A 5 -20.34 -16.67 -17.71
N GLU A 6 -20.69 -16.87 -16.44
CA GLU A 6 -22.09 -16.83 -15.97
C GLU A 6 -22.73 -15.45 -16.18
N ALA A 7 -21.98 -14.38 -15.89
CA ALA A 7 -22.45 -13.02 -16.14
C ALA A 7 -22.69 -12.76 -17.64
N TYR A 8 -21.77 -13.21 -18.51
CA TYR A 8 -21.94 -13.12 -19.96
C TYR A 8 -23.17 -13.89 -20.44
N LEU A 9 -23.40 -15.09 -19.92
CA LEU A 9 -24.52 -15.94 -20.32
C LEU A 9 -25.86 -15.34 -19.87
N ALA A 10 -25.94 -14.82 -18.63
CA ALA A 10 -27.09 -14.07 -18.13
C ALA A 10 -27.38 -12.83 -18.99
N TYR A 11 -26.34 -12.07 -19.36
CA TYR A 11 -26.45 -10.92 -20.26
C TYR A 11 -26.99 -11.31 -21.64
N SER A 12 -26.45 -12.38 -22.23
CA SER A 12 -26.86 -12.88 -23.56
C SER A 12 -28.33 -13.34 -23.60
N TRP A 13 -28.90 -13.68 -22.45
CA TRP A 13 -30.30 -14.08 -22.29
C TRP A 13 -31.19 -12.97 -21.73
N HIS A 14 -30.69 -11.73 -21.68
CA HIS A 14 -31.40 -10.56 -21.14
C HIS A 14 -31.91 -10.76 -19.71
N LYS A 15 -31.18 -11.52 -18.89
CA LYS A 15 -31.50 -11.70 -17.48
C LYS A 15 -30.90 -10.55 -16.67
N PRO A 16 -31.63 -10.00 -15.69
CA PRO A 16 -31.06 -9.01 -14.78
C PRO A 16 -29.95 -9.65 -13.96
N ILE A 17 -28.83 -8.94 -13.82
CA ILE A 17 -27.68 -9.37 -13.05
C ILE A 17 -27.62 -8.51 -11.80
N PHE A 18 -27.71 -9.11 -10.63
CA PHE A 18 -27.58 -8.39 -9.37
C PHE A 18 -26.20 -8.65 -8.78
N THR A 19 -25.53 -7.59 -8.34
CA THR A 19 -24.36 -7.70 -7.47
C THR A 19 -24.78 -7.49 -6.02
N ALA A 20 -24.28 -8.35 -5.16
CA ALA A 20 -24.28 -8.12 -3.73
C ALA A 20 -23.19 -7.08 -3.44
N THR A 21 -23.56 -5.92 -2.90
CA THR A 21 -22.60 -4.94 -2.42
C THR A 21 -22.77 -4.78 -0.92
N ARG A 22 -21.68 -5.03 -0.18
CA ARG A 22 -21.64 -4.70 1.23
C ARG A 22 -21.60 -3.17 1.36
N PRO A 23 -22.35 -2.54 2.28
CA PRO A 23 -22.17 -1.12 2.57
C PRO A 23 -20.71 -0.92 2.97
N VAL A 24 -19.99 -0.12 2.19
CA VAL A 24 -18.56 0.17 2.33
C VAL A 24 -18.35 0.97 3.63
N ARG A 25 -18.46 0.30 4.79
CA ARG A 25 -18.22 0.92 6.09
C ARG A 25 -16.79 0.62 6.50
N GLY A 26 -15.97 1.67 6.48
CA GLY A 26 -14.65 1.64 7.10
C GLY A 26 -13.48 1.33 6.19
N THR A 27 -13.66 1.02 4.90
CA THR A 27 -12.50 0.90 3.98
C THR A 27 -11.78 2.23 3.83
N MET A 28 -12.50 3.34 3.68
CA MET A 28 -11.89 4.67 3.66
C MET A 28 -11.14 4.97 4.96
N ILE A 29 -11.69 4.57 6.11
CA ILE A 29 -11.04 4.76 7.42
C ILE A 29 -9.78 3.90 7.52
N ALA A 30 -9.84 2.64 7.06
CA ALA A 30 -8.70 1.73 7.07
C ALA A 30 -7.60 2.20 6.12
N SER A 31 -7.94 2.62 4.90
CA SER A 31 -6.98 3.19 3.94
C SER A 31 -6.38 4.50 4.46
N PHE A 32 -7.20 5.37 5.06
CA PHE A 32 -6.73 6.60 5.68
C PHE A 32 -5.78 6.30 6.85
N ALA A 33 -6.10 5.33 7.70
CA ALA A 33 -5.24 4.91 8.80
C ALA A 33 -3.89 4.39 8.30
N VAL A 34 -3.87 3.65 7.16
CA VAL A 34 -2.62 3.26 6.48
C VAL A 34 -1.84 4.52 6.06
N CYS A 35 -2.45 5.47 5.37
CA CYS A 35 -1.77 6.71 4.95
C CYS A 35 -1.21 7.51 6.14
N VAL A 36 -2.00 7.71 7.20
CA VAL A 36 -1.58 8.44 8.41
C VAL A 36 -0.40 7.74 9.07
N ARG A 37 -0.49 6.42 9.24
CA ARG A 37 0.59 5.61 9.83
C ARG A 37 1.89 5.77 9.05
N PHE A 38 1.82 5.65 7.72
CA PHE A 38 2.97 5.82 6.84
C PHE A 38 3.56 7.24 6.94
N ALA A 39 2.71 8.27 6.97
CA ALA A 39 3.16 9.65 7.14
C ALA A 39 3.87 9.87 8.49
N VAL A 40 3.37 9.28 9.57
CA VAL A 40 3.99 9.35 10.90
C VAL A 40 5.36 8.67 10.90
N PHE A 41 5.47 7.44 10.40
CA PHE A 41 6.77 6.75 10.37
C PHE A 41 7.78 7.42 9.45
N PHE A 42 7.33 7.97 8.33
CA PHE A 42 8.19 8.77 7.45
C PHE A 42 8.69 10.03 8.17
N ALA A 43 7.81 10.76 8.86
CA ALA A 43 8.18 11.94 9.63
C ALA A 43 9.15 11.62 10.77
N VAL A 44 8.95 10.50 11.49
CA VAL A 44 9.86 10.02 12.52
C VAL A 44 11.23 9.69 11.94
N GLY A 45 11.28 8.94 10.82
CA GLY A 45 12.54 8.63 10.14
C GLY A 45 13.28 9.90 9.71
N TYR A 46 12.56 10.86 9.12
CA TYR A 46 13.12 12.15 8.71
C TYR A 46 13.64 12.97 9.90
N TYR A 47 12.90 13.01 11.01
CA TYR A 47 13.32 13.71 12.22
C TYR A 47 14.60 13.09 12.82
N LEU A 48 14.72 11.76 12.85
CA LEU A 48 15.90 11.07 13.37
C LEU A 48 17.18 11.41 12.60
N ILE A 49 17.08 11.64 11.28
CA ILE A 49 18.22 12.09 10.47
C ILE A 49 18.70 13.45 10.96
N HIS A 50 17.77 14.39 11.17
CA HIS A 50 18.07 15.76 11.60
C HIS A 50 18.66 15.83 13.02
N VAL A 51 18.39 14.84 13.87
CA VAL A 51 18.96 14.75 15.23
C VAL A 51 20.39 14.17 15.23
N GLY A 52 20.98 13.92 14.06
CA GLY A 52 22.41 13.58 13.94
C GLY A 52 22.70 12.08 13.80
N VAL A 53 21.74 11.28 13.34
CA VAL A 53 21.98 9.86 12.99
C VAL A 53 22.67 9.73 11.61
N ARG A 54 22.74 10.82 10.83
CA ARG A 54 23.27 10.86 9.45
C ARG A 54 24.68 10.30 9.33
N ASP A 55 25.61 10.71 10.18
CA ASP A 55 27.05 10.41 10.06
C ASP A 55 27.43 8.93 10.24
N ARG A 56 26.50 8.07 10.68
CA ARG A 56 26.80 6.65 10.98
C ARG A 56 26.48 5.67 9.86
N PHE A 57 25.83 6.09 8.78
CA PHE A 57 25.12 5.13 7.90
C PHE A 57 25.17 5.42 6.39
N GLU A 58 26.10 6.26 5.90
CA GLU A 58 26.17 6.74 4.50
C GLU A 58 26.10 5.67 3.38
N SER A 59 26.44 4.40 3.64
CA SER A 59 26.49 3.34 2.60
C SER A 59 25.51 2.18 2.78
N VAL A 60 24.74 2.15 3.86
CA VAL A 60 23.98 0.97 4.27
C VAL A 60 22.55 0.95 3.69
N TYR A 61 22.03 2.10 3.26
CA TYR A 61 20.59 2.27 3.02
C TYR A 61 20.05 1.56 1.77
N LEU A 62 20.71 1.71 0.62
CA LEU A 62 20.27 1.07 -0.63
C LEU A 62 20.34 -0.46 -0.53
N LEU A 63 21.35 -0.95 0.20
CA LEU A 63 21.56 -2.35 0.50
C LEU A 63 20.55 -2.91 1.52
N CYS A 64 19.92 -2.04 2.32
CA CYS A 64 18.84 -2.43 3.25
C CYS A 64 17.44 -2.36 2.62
N VAL A 65 17.16 -1.39 1.75
CA VAL A 65 15.82 -1.22 1.18
C VAL A 65 15.49 -2.32 0.17
N ALA A 66 16.42 -2.72 -0.70
CA ALA A 66 16.16 -3.77 -1.69
C ALA A 66 15.77 -5.12 -1.04
N PRO A 67 16.48 -5.62 0.00
CA PRO A 67 16.03 -6.78 0.76
C PRO A 67 14.66 -6.60 1.40
N LEU A 68 14.32 -5.41 1.92
CA LEU A 68 12.99 -5.18 2.52
C LEU A 68 11.87 -5.26 1.49
N VAL A 69 12.09 -4.78 0.26
CA VAL A 69 11.14 -4.96 -0.86
C VAL A 69 10.97 -6.45 -1.17
N ILE A 70 12.07 -7.19 -1.31
CA ILE A 70 12.05 -8.65 -1.57
C ILE A 70 11.31 -9.37 -0.44
N LEU A 71 11.68 -9.11 0.82
CA LEU A 71 11.04 -9.70 1.99
C LEU A 71 9.54 -9.37 2.05
N SER A 72 9.13 -8.13 1.73
CA SER A 72 7.72 -7.75 1.68
C SER A 72 6.93 -8.50 0.61
N LEU A 73 7.56 -8.79 -0.53
CA LEU A 73 6.95 -9.57 -1.62
C LEU A 73 6.71 -11.03 -1.21
N PHE A 74 7.72 -11.67 -0.61
CA PHE A 74 7.68 -13.11 -0.30
C PHE A 74 7.11 -13.43 1.10
N CYS A 75 7.01 -12.45 2.00
CA CYS A 75 6.49 -12.70 3.34
C CYS A 75 4.95 -12.82 3.31
N ASN A 76 4.46 -14.03 3.58
CA ASN A 76 3.03 -14.32 3.68
C ASN A 76 2.43 -14.10 5.07
N GLN A 77 3.28 -13.97 6.10
CA GLN A 77 2.82 -13.76 7.47
C GLN A 77 2.36 -12.30 7.67
N PRO A 78 1.13 -12.06 8.12
CA PRO A 78 0.55 -10.71 8.13
C PRO A 78 1.29 -9.74 9.06
N LEU A 79 1.67 -10.20 10.26
CA LEU A 79 2.42 -9.39 11.22
C LEU A 79 3.83 -9.05 10.72
N ALA A 80 4.56 -10.05 10.21
CA ALA A 80 5.90 -9.84 9.69
C ALA A 80 5.88 -8.90 8.48
N ARG A 81 4.92 -9.05 7.56
CA ARG A 81 4.74 -8.14 6.43
C ARG A 81 4.48 -6.70 6.89
N ILE A 82 3.64 -6.51 7.90
CA ILE A 82 3.38 -5.19 8.47
C ILE A 82 4.69 -4.57 8.98
N LEU A 83 5.46 -5.31 9.80
CA LEU A 83 6.72 -4.82 10.36
C LEU A 83 7.75 -4.50 9.25
N ILE A 84 7.86 -5.36 8.24
CA ILE A 84 8.76 -5.14 7.09
C ILE A 84 8.36 -3.85 6.34
N ASN A 85 7.07 -3.63 6.12
CA ASN A 85 6.59 -2.43 5.45
C ASN A 85 6.89 -1.17 6.28
N GLU A 86 6.74 -1.22 7.61
CA GLU A 86 7.07 -0.09 8.49
C GLU A 86 8.56 0.24 8.45
N VAL A 87 9.41 -0.77 8.59
CA VAL A 87 10.87 -0.60 8.47
C VAL A 87 11.24 -0.10 7.07
N GLY A 88 10.55 -0.56 6.03
CA GLY A 88 10.69 -0.10 4.66
C GLY A 88 10.42 1.40 4.49
N ILE A 89 9.31 1.91 5.03
CA ILE A 89 8.96 3.34 4.97
C ILE A 89 9.98 4.20 5.71
N VAL A 90 10.36 3.77 6.91
CA VAL A 90 11.38 4.45 7.71
C VAL A 90 12.68 4.52 6.92
N SER A 91 13.09 3.42 6.29
CA SER A 91 14.28 3.37 5.43
C SER A 91 14.17 4.28 4.20
N CYS A 92 12.98 4.46 3.63
CA CYS A 92 12.75 5.42 2.55
C CYS A 92 12.90 6.87 3.02
N ALA A 93 12.46 7.19 4.24
CA ALA A 93 12.67 8.51 4.84
C ALA A 93 14.15 8.79 5.07
N PHE A 94 14.91 7.79 5.54
CA PHE A 94 16.37 7.85 5.66
C PHE A 94 17.04 8.12 4.31
N LEU A 95 16.68 7.35 3.28
CA LEU A 95 17.20 7.54 1.93
C LEU A 95 16.92 8.94 1.37
N TYR A 96 15.69 9.44 1.56
CA TYR A 96 15.33 10.80 1.15
C TYR A 96 16.14 11.84 1.90
N GLY A 97 16.18 11.79 3.22
CA GLY A 97 16.81 12.84 4.03
C GLY A 97 18.32 12.90 3.84
N ASP A 98 18.98 11.75 3.68
CA ASP A 98 20.43 11.70 3.42
C ASP A 98 20.75 12.21 2.00
N GLY A 99 20.06 11.69 0.99
CA GLY A 99 20.26 12.09 -0.40
C GLY A 99 19.87 13.54 -0.68
N ALA A 100 18.80 14.04 -0.06
CA ALA A 100 18.41 15.44 -0.15
C ALA A 100 19.37 16.36 0.61
N GLY A 101 19.91 15.90 1.74
CA GLY A 101 20.93 16.64 2.49
C GLY A 101 22.21 16.83 1.68
N THR A 102 22.77 15.75 1.14
CA THR A 102 24.00 15.81 0.33
C THR A 102 23.81 16.64 -0.93
N ALA A 103 22.70 16.43 -1.64
CA ALA A 103 22.37 17.20 -2.84
C ALA A 103 22.10 18.68 -2.56
N ALA A 104 21.55 19.03 -1.40
CA ALA A 104 21.38 20.42 -0.99
C ALA A 104 22.73 21.10 -0.69
N ASP A 105 23.64 20.39 0.00
CA ASP A 105 24.99 20.87 0.28
C ASP A 105 25.76 21.16 -1.04
N GLU A 106 25.63 20.25 -2.02
CA GLU A 106 26.25 20.39 -3.35
C GLU A 106 25.48 21.30 -4.33
N HIS A 107 24.34 21.86 -3.91
CA HIS A 107 23.43 22.67 -4.76
C HIS A 107 22.92 21.94 -6.02
N ASP A 108 22.90 20.61 -6.03
CA ASP A 108 22.38 19.80 -7.13
C ASP A 108 20.87 19.55 -7.01
N ARG A 109 20.09 20.43 -7.63
CA ARG A 109 18.62 20.29 -7.69
C ARG A 109 18.15 19.01 -8.37
N LYS A 110 18.92 18.44 -9.32
CA LYS A 110 18.53 17.21 -10.02
C LYS A 110 18.65 16.02 -9.09
N ALA A 111 19.71 15.96 -8.29
CA ALA A 111 19.88 14.93 -7.27
C ALA A 111 18.76 14.98 -6.22
N VAL A 112 18.38 16.17 -5.71
CA VAL A 112 17.23 16.29 -4.79
C VAL A 112 15.94 15.72 -5.40
N ALA A 113 15.65 16.07 -6.65
CA ALA A 113 14.47 15.58 -7.36
C ALA A 113 14.52 14.05 -7.57
N TYR A 114 15.70 13.50 -7.85
CA TYR A 114 15.92 12.06 -7.99
C TYR A 114 15.62 11.31 -6.69
N TYR A 115 16.20 11.75 -5.56
CA TYR A 115 15.96 11.12 -4.25
C TYR A 115 14.51 11.25 -3.79
N LEU A 116 13.85 12.37 -4.09
CA LEU A 116 12.42 12.54 -3.85
C LEU A 116 11.60 11.53 -4.66
N ALA A 117 11.83 11.44 -5.96
CA ALA A 117 11.09 10.54 -6.84
C ALA A 117 11.30 9.06 -6.45
N MET A 118 12.53 8.68 -6.15
CA MET A 118 12.86 7.33 -5.69
C MET A 118 12.15 6.98 -4.38
N SER A 119 12.19 7.90 -3.41
CA SER A 119 11.56 7.69 -2.10
C SER A 119 10.04 7.62 -2.20
N LEU A 120 9.42 8.47 -3.03
CA LEU A 120 7.98 8.41 -3.31
C LEU A 120 7.58 7.10 -3.99
N GLY A 121 8.37 6.62 -4.95
CA GLY A 121 8.13 5.34 -5.63
C GLY A 121 8.15 4.16 -4.65
N LEU A 122 9.18 4.11 -3.79
CA LEU A 122 9.32 3.04 -2.79
C LEU A 122 8.26 3.12 -1.69
N CYS A 123 7.96 4.31 -1.16
CA CYS A 123 6.86 4.52 -0.22
C CYS A 123 5.52 4.08 -0.82
N SER A 124 5.26 4.40 -2.08
CA SER A 124 4.05 3.98 -2.79
C SER A 124 3.97 2.46 -2.90
N PHE A 125 5.08 1.77 -3.18
CA PHE A 125 5.12 0.31 -3.18
C PHE A 125 4.67 -0.29 -1.83
N PHE A 126 5.25 0.16 -0.72
CA PHE A 126 4.88 -0.35 0.61
C PHE A 126 3.44 0.01 0.98
N ALA A 127 2.96 1.21 0.59
CA ALA A 127 1.61 1.66 0.85
C ALA A 127 0.57 0.85 0.08
N CYS A 128 0.79 0.63 -1.22
CA CYS A 128 -0.05 -0.21 -2.06
C CYS A 128 -0.09 -1.64 -1.52
N ARG A 129 1.05 -2.17 -1.06
CA ARG A 129 1.10 -3.53 -0.50
C ARG A 129 0.24 -3.69 0.76
N GLU A 130 0.17 -2.64 1.58
CA GLU A 130 -0.67 -2.65 2.76
C GLU A 130 -2.16 -2.41 2.42
N ALA A 131 -2.44 -1.59 1.41
CA ALA A 131 -3.79 -1.45 0.85
C ALA A 131 -4.33 -2.78 0.32
N ASP A 132 -3.51 -3.54 -0.43
CA ASP A 132 -3.86 -4.89 -0.91
C ASP A 132 -4.21 -5.82 0.26
N ARG A 133 -3.46 -5.75 1.37
CA ARG A 133 -3.74 -6.57 2.57
C ARG A 133 -5.10 -6.20 3.16
N VAL A 134 -5.42 -4.92 3.24
CA VAL A 134 -6.71 -4.43 3.74
C VAL A 134 -7.83 -4.90 2.81
N TRP A 135 -7.67 -4.79 1.50
CA TRP A 135 -8.66 -5.25 0.53
C TRP A 135 -8.87 -6.76 0.57
N SER A 136 -7.80 -7.56 0.67
CA SER A 136 -7.90 -9.02 0.80
C SER A 136 -8.72 -9.42 2.03
N LYS A 137 -8.49 -8.79 3.18
CA LYS A 137 -9.26 -9.06 4.40
C LYS A 137 -10.74 -8.68 4.25
N HIS A 138 -11.04 -7.59 3.54
CA HIS A 138 -12.42 -7.21 3.27
C HIS A 138 -13.11 -8.23 2.35
N ALA A 139 -12.42 -8.69 1.30
CA ALA A 139 -12.92 -9.71 0.40
C ALA A 139 -13.16 -11.05 1.12
N GLU A 140 -12.27 -11.46 2.03
CA GLU A 140 -12.46 -12.65 2.87
C GLU A 140 -13.68 -12.53 3.78
N ALA A 141 -13.85 -11.37 4.43
CA ALA A 141 -15.00 -11.11 5.30
C ALA A 141 -16.32 -11.09 4.50
N GLU A 142 -16.31 -10.50 3.30
CA GLU A 142 -17.45 -10.50 2.40
C GLU A 142 -17.80 -11.91 1.92
N ALA A 143 -16.80 -12.71 1.53
CA ALA A 143 -16.99 -14.09 1.15
C ALA A 143 -17.57 -14.94 2.30
N ALA A 144 -17.15 -14.68 3.55
CA ALA A 144 -17.70 -15.36 4.72
C ALA A 144 -19.17 -15.00 4.97
N GLU A 145 -19.54 -13.73 4.82
CA GLU A 145 -20.94 -13.30 4.96
C GLU A 145 -21.84 -13.86 3.87
N LEU A 146 -21.37 -13.88 2.62
CA LEU A 146 -22.11 -14.49 1.51
C LEU A 146 -22.44 -15.98 1.77
N ARG A 147 -21.56 -16.70 2.47
CA ARG A 147 -21.77 -18.11 2.84
C ARG A 147 -22.79 -18.30 3.97
N MET A 148 -22.99 -17.31 4.83
CA MET A 148 -23.89 -17.42 6.00
C MET A 148 -25.28 -16.83 5.77
N GLY A 149 -25.61 -16.49 4.52
CA GLY A 149 -26.86 -15.81 4.16
C GLY A 149 -26.64 -14.30 4.12
N PHE A 150 -26.52 -13.77 2.91
CA PHE A 150 -26.24 -12.36 2.68
C PHE A 150 -27.42 -11.47 3.12
N THR A 151 -27.18 -10.58 4.09
CA THR A 151 -28.16 -9.60 4.58
C THR A 151 -27.91 -8.19 4.06
N GLY A 152 -27.00 -8.03 3.09
CA GLY A 152 -26.65 -6.74 2.50
C GLY A 152 -27.63 -6.28 1.42
N ARG A 153 -27.25 -5.25 0.66
CA ARG A 153 -28.07 -4.72 -0.43
C ARG A 153 -27.72 -5.42 -1.73
N LEU A 154 -28.75 -5.87 -2.45
CA LEU A 154 -28.63 -6.22 -3.86
C LEU A 154 -28.71 -4.95 -4.69
N GLN A 155 -27.73 -4.75 -5.57
CA GLN A 155 -27.72 -3.65 -6.52
C GLN A 155 -27.73 -4.24 -7.94
N ASP A 156 -28.43 -3.58 -8.85
CA ASP A 156 -28.38 -3.94 -10.26
C ASP A 156 -26.94 -3.71 -10.77
N ALA A 157 -26.38 -4.73 -11.43
CA ALA A 157 -25.06 -4.67 -12.02
C ALA A 157 -25.17 -3.84 -13.30
N ALA A 158 -25.10 -2.51 -13.17
CA ALA A 158 -25.04 -1.64 -14.33
C ALA A 158 -23.76 -1.95 -15.11
N SER A 159 -23.87 -2.67 -16.23
CA SER A 159 -22.77 -2.83 -17.16
C SER A 159 -22.50 -1.48 -17.82
N SER A 160 -21.41 -0.81 -17.46
CA SER A 160 -20.91 0.33 -18.22
C SER A 160 -20.31 -0.21 -19.51
N VAL A 161 -21.12 -0.32 -20.56
CA VAL A 161 -20.62 -0.41 -21.92
C VAL A 161 -20.39 1.01 -22.43
#